data_AF-A0A963H849-F1
#
_entry.id   AF-A0A963H849-F1
#
_cell.length_a   1.000
_cell.length_b   1.000
_cell.length_c   1.000
_cell.angle_alpha   90.00
_cell.angle_beta   90.00
_cell.angle_gamma   90.00
#
_symmetry.space_group_name_H-M   'P 1'
#
loop_
_entity.id
_entity.type
_entity.pdbx_description
1 polymer ?
#
loop_
_entity_poly.entity_id
_entity_poly.type
_entity_poly.pdbx_seq_one_letter_code
_entity_poly.pdbx_strand_id
1 'polypeptide(L)'
;VLVQNGQLKRGDILLAGGEYGRVRAMIDARGEQITEAGPSDPVELLGLSGTPNAGDEAMVVEDERKAREIAAYRVERERESKIARQQAAKLENMFAQMKEGEQVSVRLLLKTDVQGSCEALAESLRKLSHDEVRVDIVSSGVGGINESDVNLALASRATIIGFNVRADGAARKLVEDEG
;
A
#
# COMPACT_ATOMS: atom_id res chain seq x y z
N VAL A 1 -1.09 15.04 3.94
CA VAL A 1 -2.17 15.61 3.10
C VAL A 1 -1.85 17.07 2.83
N LEU A 2 -2.10 17.57 1.62
CA LEU A 2 -1.99 18.99 1.31
C LEU A 2 -3.41 19.56 1.21
N VAL A 3 -3.75 20.54 2.04
CA VAL A 3 -5.09 21.16 2.01
C VAL A 3 -5.17 22.05 0.77
N GLN A 4 -6.05 21.73 -0.18
CA GLN A 4 -6.21 22.54 -1.39
C GLN A 4 -7.25 23.64 -1.23
N ASN A 5 -8.37 23.35 -0.58
CA ASN A 5 -9.50 24.26 -0.44
C ASN A 5 -10.08 24.20 0.97
N GLY A 6 -10.56 25.34 1.46
CA GLY A 6 -11.20 25.43 2.77
C GLY A 6 -10.21 25.34 3.94
N GLN A 7 -10.70 24.85 5.07
CA GLN A 7 -9.94 24.72 6.30
C GLN A 7 -10.20 23.34 6.89
N LEU A 8 -9.14 22.59 7.19
CA LEU A 8 -9.23 21.30 7.86
C LEU A 8 -9.06 21.49 9.37
N LYS A 9 -9.95 20.90 10.17
CA LYS A 9 -9.92 21.02 11.63
C LYS A 9 -9.76 19.67 12.29
N ARG A 10 -9.16 19.69 13.47
CA ARG A 10 -9.13 18.51 14.34
C ARG A 10 -10.56 18.12 14.71
N GLY A 11 -10.89 16.85 14.57
CA GLY A 11 -12.23 16.31 14.84
C GLY A 11 -13.12 16.19 13.60
N ASP A 12 -12.71 16.75 12.46
CA ASP A 12 -13.37 16.56 11.18
C ASP A 12 -13.31 15.10 10.75
N ILE A 13 -14.32 14.67 10.00
CA ILE A 13 -14.39 13.34 9.42
C ILE A 13 -13.87 13.44 8.00
N LEU A 14 -12.80 12.71 7.71
CA LEU A 14 -12.14 12.74 6.42
C LEU A 14 -12.37 11.41 5.70
N LEU A 15 -12.67 11.50 4.41
CA LEU A 15 -12.67 10.39 3.46
C LEU A 15 -11.51 10.62 2.49
N ALA A 16 -10.58 9.68 2.41
CA ALA A 16 -9.42 9.72 1.53
C ALA A 16 -9.35 8.41 0.73
N GLY A 17 -9.68 8.48 -0.56
CA GLY A 17 -9.73 7.27 -1.40
C GLY A 17 -10.73 6.24 -0.86
N GLY A 18 -10.24 5.03 -0.56
CA GLY A 18 -10.99 3.94 0.09
C GLY A 18 -10.89 3.92 1.62
N GLU A 19 -10.20 4.88 2.22
CA GLU A 19 -9.99 4.98 3.67
C GLU A 19 -10.81 6.15 4.26
N TYR A 20 -11.24 6.02 5.51
CA TYR A 20 -12.00 7.07 6.19
C TYR A 20 -11.66 7.14 7.67
N GLY A 21 -11.96 8.25 8.32
CA GLY A 21 -11.84 8.34 9.77
C GLY A 21 -11.93 9.75 10.30
N ARG A 22 -11.97 9.86 11.63
CA ARG A 22 -11.96 11.15 12.31
C ARG A 22 -10.52 11.60 12.55
N VAL A 23 -10.21 12.83 12.19
CA VAL A 23 -8.90 13.45 12.44
C VAL A 23 -8.70 13.61 13.96
N ARG A 24 -7.81 12.79 14.54
CA ARG A 24 -7.51 12.78 15.98
C ARG A 24 -6.41 13.77 16.34
N ALA A 25 -5.43 13.93 15.46
CA ALA A 25 -4.35 14.88 15.59
C ALA A 25 -3.90 15.34 14.20
N MET A 26 -3.38 16.57 14.15
CA MET A 26 -2.79 17.18 12.97
C MET A 26 -1.43 17.74 13.37
N ILE A 27 -0.43 17.47 12.54
CA ILE A 27 0.94 17.91 12.75
C ILE A 27 1.39 18.65 11.50
N ASP A 28 1.99 19.83 11.67
CA ASP A 28 2.50 20.64 10.57
C ASP A 28 3.90 20.16 10.11
N ALA A 29 4.44 20.81 9.06
CA ALA A 29 5.78 20.50 8.56
C ALA A 29 6.93 20.78 9.56
N ARG A 30 6.68 21.52 10.64
CA ARG A 30 7.66 21.81 11.70
C ARG A 30 7.60 20.79 12.83
N GLY A 31 6.65 19.85 12.77
CA GLY A 31 6.43 18.84 13.82
C GLY A 31 5.57 19.37 14.97
N GLU A 32 4.92 20.52 14.82
CA GLU A 32 4.06 21.11 15.84
C GLU A 32 2.62 20.61 15.69
N GLN A 33 1.96 20.33 16.81
CA GLN A 33 0.55 19.97 16.78
C GLN A 33 -0.31 21.21 16.50
N ILE A 34 -1.15 21.12 15.48
CA ILE A 34 -2.06 22.18 15.06
C ILE A 34 -3.51 21.73 15.20
N THR A 35 -4.42 22.69 15.42
CA THR A 35 -5.86 22.43 15.53
C THR A 35 -6.61 22.74 14.24
N GLU A 36 -6.01 23.55 13.38
CA GLU A 36 -6.57 23.99 12.11
C GLU A 36 -5.46 24.11 11.06
N ALA A 37 -5.79 23.83 9.80
CA ALA A 37 -4.89 23.96 8.66
C ALA A 37 -5.63 24.63 7.50
N GLY A 38 -5.01 25.64 6.90
CA GLY A 38 -5.56 26.39 5.77
C GLY A 38 -5.09 25.86 4.42
N PRO A 39 -5.51 26.51 3.32
CA PRO A 39 -5.06 26.14 1.98
C PRO A 39 -3.54 26.26 1.83
N SER A 40 -2.94 25.30 1.13
CA SER A 40 -1.49 25.13 0.91
C SER A 40 -0.68 24.67 2.12
N ASP A 41 -1.30 24.43 3.28
CA ASP A 41 -0.60 23.87 4.43
C ASP A 41 -0.45 22.34 4.27
N PRO A 42 0.79 21.80 4.31
CA PRO A 42 1.01 20.37 4.40
C PRO A 42 0.80 19.91 5.85
N VAL A 43 -0.03 18.89 6.02
CA VAL A 43 -0.42 18.37 7.34
C VAL A 43 -0.32 16.85 7.37
N GLU A 44 0.31 16.33 8.41
CA GLU A 44 0.25 14.92 8.77
C GLU A 44 -1.00 14.66 9.61
N LEU A 45 -1.80 13.68 9.19
CA LEU A 45 -3.08 13.37 9.83
C LEU A 45 -3.01 12.01 10.50
N LEU A 46 -3.48 11.97 11.74
CA LEU A 46 -3.65 10.73 12.49
C LEU A 46 -5.14 10.46 12.74
N GLY A 47 -5.57 9.20 12.54
CA GLY A 47 -6.93 8.75 12.87
C GLY A 47 -7.75 8.16 11.72
N LEU A 48 -7.16 7.98 10.54
CA LEU A 48 -7.78 7.22 9.45
C LEU A 48 -7.78 5.70 9.74
N SER A 49 -8.68 4.97 9.09
CA SER A 49 -8.80 3.51 9.19
C SER A 49 -7.58 2.76 8.66
N GLY A 50 -6.85 3.37 7.72
CA GLY A 50 -5.72 2.79 7.04
C GLY A 50 -4.89 3.87 6.34
N THR A 51 -3.91 3.43 5.57
CA THR A 51 -3.06 4.32 4.78
C THR A 51 -3.70 4.50 3.39
N PRO A 52 -4.19 5.70 3.05
CA PRO A 52 -4.72 5.95 1.71
C PRO A 52 -3.61 5.88 0.66
N ASN A 53 -3.97 5.70 -0.61
CA ASN A 53 -2.97 5.68 -1.67
C ASN A 53 -2.42 7.09 -1.92
N ALA A 54 -1.19 7.15 -2.43
CA ALA A 54 -0.60 8.41 -2.83
C ALA A 54 -1.40 9.03 -3.97
N GLY A 55 -1.77 10.30 -3.82
CA GLY A 55 -2.57 11.02 -4.82
C GLY A 55 -4.08 10.85 -4.68
N ASP A 56 -4.57 10.06 -3.72
CA ASP A 56 -6.00 9.98 -3.44
C ASP A 56 -6.55 11.34 -2.98
N GLU A 57 -7.72 11.70 -3.51
CA GLU A 57 -8.44 12.89 -3.07
C GLU A 57 -8.97 12.68 -1.65
N ALA A 58 -8.69 13.65 -0.78
CA ALA A 58 -9.19 13.73 0.58
C ALA A 58 -10.29 14.79 0.68
N MET A 59 -11.45 14.41 1.22
CA MET A 59 -12.60 15.28 1.40
C MET A 59 -13.14 15.20 2.82
N VAL A 60 -13.51 16.35 3.38
CA VAL A 60 -14.22 16.40 4.66
C VAL A 60 -15.69 16.09 4.40
N VAL A 61 -16.25 15.21 5.22
CA VAL A 61 -17.66 14.82 5.18
C VAL A 61 -18.35 15.11 6.51
N GLU A 62 -19.66 15.28 6.48
CA GLU A 62 -20.45 15.58 7.68
C GLU A 62 -20.73 14.34 8.54
N ASP A 63 -20.87 13.17 7.93
CA ASP A 63 -21.29 11.94 8.60
C ASP A 63 -20.31 10.79 8.35
N GLU A 64 -19.85 10.17 9.44
CA GLU A 64 -18.95 9.04 9.44
C GLU A 64 -19.58 7.80 8.82
N ARG A 65 -20.90 7.62 8.99
CA ARG A 65 -21.63 6.48 8.41
C ARG A 65 -21.61 6.55 6.88
N LYS A 66 -21.88 7.74 6.32
CA LYS A 66 -21.82 7.95 4.87
C LYS A 66 -20.39 7.79 4.33
N ALA A 67 -19.38 8.31 5.02
CA ALA A 67 -17.99 8.08 4.62
C ALA A 67 -17.63 6.59 4.60
N ARG A 68 -18.05 5.84 5.61
CA ARG A 68 -17.83 4.38 5.68
C ARG A 68 -18.48 3.66 4.49
N GLU A 69 -19.71 4.01 4.14
CA GLU A 69 -20.42 3.41 3.00
C GLU A 69 -19.71 3.71 1.66
N ILE A 70 -19.29 4.97 1.45
CA ILE A 70 -18.58 5.37 0.23
C ILE A 70 -17.20 4.69 0.15
N ALA A 71 -16.47 4.64 1.26
CA ALA A 71 -15.19 3.96 1.36
C ALA A 71 -15.32 2.47 1.03
N ALA A 72 -16.28 1.78 1.65
CA ALA A 72 -16.55 0.36 1.38
C ALA A 72 -16.87 0.10 -0.09
N TYR A 73 -17.73 0.92 -0.69
CA TYR A 73 -18.06 0.81 -2.11
C TYR A 73 -16.83 0.99 -3.02
N ARG A 74 -15.94 1.94 -2.71
CA ARG A 74 -14.69 2.15 -3.46
C ARG A 74 -13.75 0.95 -3.35
N VAL A 75 -13.59 0.40 -2.14
CA VAL A 75 -12.75 -0.78 -1.90
C VAL A 75 -13.29 -2.01 -2.62
N GLU A 76 -14.61 -2.25 -2.60
CA GLU A 76 -15.24 -3.35 -3.33
C GLU A 76 -15.02 -3.23 -4.83
N ARG A 77 -15.25 -2.04 -5.40
CA ARG A 77 -15.05 -1.78 -6.83
C ARG A 77 -13.59 -1.96 -7.25
N GLU A 78 -12.63 -1.51 -6.44
CA GLU A 78 -11.21 -1.76 -6.71
C GLU A 78 -10.87 -3.25 -6.67
N ARG A 79 -11.42 -3.97 -5.70
CA ARG A 79 -11.21 -5.41 -5.57
C ARG A 79 -11.75 -6.16 -6.78
N GLU A 80 -12.95 -5.83 -7.25
CA GLU A 80 -13.52 -6.40 -8.48
C GLU A 80 -12.64 -6.10 -9.70
N SER A 81 -12.17 -4.86 -9.85
CA SER A 81 -11.27 -4.48 -10.94
C SER A 81 -9.94 -5.26 -10.90
N LYS A 82 -9.36 -5.45 -9.70
CA LYS A 82 -8.14 -6.24 -9.51
C LYS A 82 -8.35 -7.70 -9.92
N ILE A 83 -9.46 -8.31 -9.50
CA ILE A 83 -9.80 -9.70 -9.87
C ILE A 83 -9.98 -9.83 -11.39
N ALA A 84 -10.69 -8.89 -12.03
CA ALA A 84 -10.90 -8.90 -13.47
C ALA A 84 -9.57 -8.79 -14.25
N ARG A 85 -8.68 -7.88 -13.83
CA ARG A 85 -7.33 -7.74 -14.42
C ARG A 85 -6.50 -9.01 -14.25
N GLN A 86 -6.55 -9.65 -13.07
CA GLN A 86 -5.86 -10.92 -12.82
C GLN A 86 -6.40 -12.04 -13.71
N GLN A 87 -7.71 -12.13 -13.93
CA GLN A 87 -8.28 -13.12 -14.84
C GLN A 87 -7.86 -12.89 -16.28
N ALA A 88 -7.88 -11.64 -16.76
CA ALA A 88 -7.41 -11.28 -18.10
C ALA A 88 -5.92 -11.64 -18.29
N ALA A 89 -5.06 -11.27 -17.33
CA ALA A 89 -3.64 -11.59 -17.37
C ALA A 89 -3.36 -13.10 -17.30
N LYS A 90 -4.16 -13.88 -16.54
CA LYS A 90 -4.04 -15.35 -16.51
C LYS A 90 -4.35 -15.97 -17.86
N LEU A 91 -5.39 -15.51 -18.56
CA LEU A 91 -5.73 -16.02 -19.89
C LEU A 91 -4.62 -15.72 -20.90
N GLU A 92 -4.10 -14.49 -20.90
CA GLU A 92 -2.97 -14.10 -21.75
C GLU A 92 -1.70 -14.93 -21.45
N ASN A 93 -1.39 -15.13 -20.17
CA ASN A 93 -0.26 -15.95 -19.74
C ASN A 93 -0.45 -17.44 -20.08
N MET A 94 -1.66 -17.99 -20.08
CA MET A 94 -1.90 -19.38 -20.51
C MET A 94 -1.57 -19.58 -21.99
N PHE A 95 -1.80 -18.57 -22.85
CA PHE A 95 -1.41 -18.63 -24.26
C PHE A 95 0.10 -18.44 -24.47
N ALA A 96 0.77 -17.67 -23.61
CA ALA A 96 2.22 -17.45 -23.66
C ALA A 96 3.03 -18.64 -23.08
N GLN A 97 2.58 -19.23 -21.98
CA GLN A 97 3.24 -20.38 -21.32
C GLN A 97 3.25 -21.66 -22.16
N MET A 98 2.42 -21.77 -23.20
CA MET A 98 2.52 -22.87 -24.17
C MET A 98 3.68 -22.70 -25.17
N LYS A 99 4.29 -21.50 -25.27
CA LYS A 99 5.33 -21.17 -26.27
C LYS A 99 6.74 -21.01 -25.69
N GLU A 100 6.88 -20.73 -24.41
CA GLU A 100 8.19 -20.52 -23.76
C GLU A 100 8.49 -21.67 -22.78
N GLY A 101 9.72 -22.21 -22.87
CA GLY A 101 10.25 -23.17 -21.89
C GLY A 101 10.36 -22.57 -20.49
N GLU A 102 10.84 -23.37 -19.52
CA GLU A 102 11.01 -22.96 -18.11
C GLU A 102 11.88 -21.69 -17.97
N GLN A 103 11.23 -20.53 -17.95
CA GLN A 103 11.87 -19.28 -17.58
C GLN A 103 12.05 -19.26 -16.06
N VAL A 104 13.29 -19.02 -15.61
CA VAL A 104 13.60 -18.93 -14.18
C VAL A 104 12.94 -17.66 -13.63
N SER A 105 12.20 -17.78 -12.51
CA SER A 105 11.55 -16.64 -11.86
C SER A 105 12.13 -16.39 -10.48
N VAL A 106 12.44 -15.13 -10.20
CA VAL A 106 12.85 -14.65 -8.87
C VAL A 106 11.66 -13.97 -8.23
N ARG A 107 11.16 -14.57 -7.15
CA ARG A 107 10.01 -14.06 -6.41
C ARG A 107 10.45 -13.13 -5.30
N LEU A 108 9.84 -11.96 -5.21
CA LEU A 108 10.16 -10.91 -4.25
C LEU A 108 8.93 -10.50 -3.45
N LEU A 109 9.12 -10.24 -2.16
CA LEU A 109 8.17 -9.55 -1.29
C LEU A 109 8.79 -8.21 -0.87
N LEU A 110 8.09 -7.11 -1.13
CA LEU A 110 8.61 -5.76 -0.88
C LEU A 110 7.86 -5.10 0.29
N LYS A 111 8.61 -4.58 1.27
CA LYS A 111 8.09 -3.72 2.34
C LYS A 111 8.82 -2.40 2.38
N THR A 112 8.09 -1.31 2.51
CA THR A 112 8.65 0.05 2.51
C THR A 112 8.04 0.90 3.61
N ASP A 113 8.70 1.99 3.97
CA ASP A 113 8.22 2.94 4.97
C ASP A 113 7.10 3.84 4.43
N VAL A 114 7.16 4.18 3.14
CA VAL A 114 6.21 5.07 2.47
C VAL A 114 5.69 4.48 1.15
N GLN A 115 4.41 4.74 0.85
CA GLN A 115 3.72 4.22 -0.34
C GLN A 115 4.43 4.57 -1.66
N GLY A 116 4.90 5.81 -1.81
CA GLY A 116 5.56 6.25 -3.05
C GLY A 116 6.84 5.46 -3.36
N SER A 117 7.64 5.13 -2.33
CA SER A 117 8.82 4.28 -2.48
C SER A 117 8.42 2.84 -2.85
N CYS A 118 7.33 2.33 -2.28
CA CYS A 118 6.79 1.00 -2.61
C CYS A 118 6.50 0.87 -4.12
N GLU A 119 5.77 1.84 -4.67
CA GLU A 119 5.37 1.84 -6.07
C GLU A 119 6.56 2.03 -7.00
N ALA A 120 7.42 3.01 -6.72
CA ALA A 120 8.60 3.30 -7.54
C ALA A 120 9.59 2.11 -7.59
N LEU A 121 9.83 1.45 -6.45
CA LEU A 121 10.69 0.27 -6.38
C LEU A 121 10.05 -0.93 -7.09
N ALA A 122 8.76 -1.16 -6.90
CA ALA A 122 8.06 -2.25 -7.57
C ALA A 122 8.09 -2.10 -9.10
N GLU A 123 7.87 -0.89 -9.62
CA GLU A 123 7.97 -0.62 -11.05
C GLU A 123 9.40 -0.81 -11.58
N SER A 124 10.40 -0.30 -10.85
CA SER A 124 11.80 -0.43 -11.23
C SER A 124 12.27 -1.89 -11.25
N LEU A 125 11.87 -2.69 -10.26
CA LEU A 125 12.18 -4.11 -10.19
C LEU A 125 11.54 -4.90 -11.33
N ARG A 126 10.30 -4.56 -11.71
CA ARG A 126 9.65 -5.19 -12.87
C ARG A 126 10.38 -4.89 -14.18
N LYS A 127 10.88 -3.66 -14.36
CA LYS A 127 11.67 -3.25 -15.55
C LYS A 127 13.01 -3.99 -15.68
N LEU A 128 13.54 -4.56 -14.61
CA LEU A 128 14.75 -5.39 -14.64
C LEU A 128 14.49 -6.81 -15.16
N SER A 129 13.23 -7.22 -15.35
CA SER A 129 12.91 -8.53 -15.91
C SER A 129 13.37 -8.62 -17.36
N HIS A 130 13.99 -9.75 -17.72
CA HIS A 130 14.43 -10.05 -19.08
C HIS A 130 14.12 -11.51 -19.44
N ASP A 131 14.36 -11.90 -20.69
CA ASP A 131 13.89 -13.19 -21.24
C ASP A 131 14.45 -14.43 -20.53
N GLU A 132 15.59 -14.32 -19.84
CA GLU A 132 16.19 -15.42 -19.07
C GLU A 132 15.69 -15.48 -17.62
N VAL A 133 15.44 -14.31 -16.99
CA VAL A 133 15.04 -14.21 -15.58
C VAL A 133 13.89 -13.22 -15.42
N ARG A 134 12.76 -13.74 -14.92
CA ARG A 134 11.56 -12.96 -14.63
C ARG A 134 11.53 -12.54 -13.17
N VAL A 135 11.36 -11.25 -12.90
CA VAL A 135 11.12 -10.75 -11.54
C VAL A 135 9.62 -10.77 -11.26
N ASP A 136 9.20 -11.54 -10.27
CA ASP A 136 7.80 -11.66 -9.85
C ASP A 136 7.62 -11.08 -8.43
N ILE A 137 6.82 -10.03 -8.31
CA ILE A 137 6.54 -9.39 -7.02
C ILE A 137 5.26 -10.00 -6.45
N VAL A 138 5.42 -10.90 -5.49
CA VAL A 138 4.32 -11.66 -4.86
C VAL A 138 3.46 -10.75 -4.00
N SER A 139 4.08 -9.84 -3.25
CA SER A 139 3.41 -8.86 -2.40
C SER A 139 4.27 -7.62 -2.24
N SER A 140 3.62 -6.46 -2.19
CA SER A 140 4.25 -5.16 -1.94
C SER A 140 3.38 -4.38 -0.96
N GLY A 141 3.96 -3.86 0.12
CA GLY A 141 3.21 -3.13 1.13
C GLY A 141 4.02 -2.07 1.88
N VAL A 142 3.31 -1.27 2.66
CA VAL A 142 3.88 -0.24 3.53
C VAL A 142 3.85 -0.72 4.98
N GLY A 143 4.88 -0.38 5.74
CA GLY A 143 5.04 -0.71 7.16
C GLY A 143 6.12 -1.75 7.44
N GLY A 144 6.32 -2.02 8.73
CA GLY A 144 7.27 -3.03 9.20
C GLY A 144 7.00 -4.43 8.66
N ILE A 145 8.04 -5.27 8.66
CA ILE A 145 7.92 -6.67 8.26
C ILE A 145 7.37 -7.45 9.45
N ASN A 146 6.24 -8.16 9.24
CA ASN A 146 5.56 -8.92 10.26
C ASN A 146 5.58 -10.43 9.98
N GLU A 147 5.07 -11.22 10.92
CA GLU A 147 5.01 -12.69 10.83
C GLU A 147 4.26 -13.19 9.58
N SER A 148 3.15 -12.55 9.22
CA SER A 148 2.36 -12.90 8.02
C SER A 148 3.15 -12.70 6.72
N ASP A 149 3.98 -11.67 6.65
CA ASP A 149 4.86 -11.43 5.50
C ASP A 149 5.92 -12.53 5.37
N VAL A 150 6.50 -12.98 6.49
CA VAL A 150 7.48 -14.07 6.52
C VAL A 150 6.84 -15.38 6.09
N ASN A 151 5.67 -15.72 6.64
CA ASN A 151 4.91 -16.91 6.25
C ASN A 151 4.55 -16.92 4.75
N LEU A 152 4.15 -15.77 4.20
CA LEU A 152 3.88 -15.64 2.76
C LEU A 152 5.15 -15.86 1.93
N ALA A 153 6.28 -15.31 2.38
CA ALA A 153 7.56 -15.48 1.71
C ALA A 153 8.03 -16.95 1.71
N LEU A 154 7.89 -17.65 2.83
CA LEU A 154 8.21 -19.08 2.96
C LEU A 154 7.34 -19.94 2.03
N ALA A 155 6.02 -19.73 2.07
CA ALA A 155 5.07 -20.48 1.24
C ALA A 155 5.30 -20.27 -0.27
N SER A 156 5.70 -19.05 -0.66
CA SER A 156 5.92 -18.68 -2.06
C SER A 156 7.38 -18.83 -2.52
N ARG A 157 8.31 -19.17 -1.62
CA ARG A 157 9.78 -19.12 -1.83
C ARG A 157 10.24 -17.75 -2.36
N ALA A 158 9.71 -16.67 -1.78
CA ALA A 158 10.05 -15.31 -2.14
C ALA A 158 11.13 -14.73 -1.21
N THR A 159 12.00 -13.88 -1.75
CA THR A 159 12.96 -13.11 -0.94
C THR A 159 12.30 -11.84 -0.43
N ILE A 160 12.41 -11.55 0.86
CA ILE A 160 11.87 -10.32 1.48
C ILE A 160 12.88 -9.19 1.34
N ILE A 161 12.43 -8.04 0.81
CA ILE A 161 13.20 -6.81 0.69
C ILE A 161 12.50 -5.71 1.48
N GLY A 162 13.22 -5.11 2.43
CA GLY A 162 12.76 -3.97 3.22
C GLY A 162 13.47 -2.68 2.82
N PHE A 163 12.74 -1.61 2.52
CA PHE A 163 13.28 -0.25 2.34
C PHE A 163 12.90 0.65 3.51
N ASN A 164 13.89 1.06 4.30
CA ASN A 164 13.73 1.87 5.52
C ASN A 164 12.73 1.30 6.55
N VAL A 165 12.53 -0.02 6.54
CA VAL A 165 11.65 -0.75 7.47
C VAL A 165 12.44 -1.77 8.26
N ARG A 166 11.89 -2.16 9.41
CA ARG A 166 12.47 -3.19 10.28
C ARG A 166 11.48 -4.35 10.44
N ALA A 167 12.01 -5.55 10.58
CA ALA A 167 11.24 -6.70 11.03
C ALA A 167 10.94 -6.60 12.52
N ASP A 168 9.70 -6.91 12.89
CA ASP A 168 9.28 -7.00 14.28
C ASP A 168 9.91 -8.23 14.98
N GLY A 169 9.74 -8.32 16.30
CA GLY A 169 10.36 -9.39 17.09
C GLY A 169 9.82 -10.79 16.77
N ALA A 170 8.57 -10.91 16.32
CA ALA A 170 7.97 -12.19 15.96
C ALA A 170 8.48 -12.66 14.59
N ALA A 171 8.51 -11.76 13.61
CA ALA A 171 9.07 -11.97 12.29
C ALA A 171 10.54 -12.39 12.35
N ARG A 172 11.36 -11.72 13.18
CA ARG A 172 12.79 -12.10 13.34
C ARG A 172 12.96 -13.52 13.85
N LYS A 173 12.20 -13.91 14.88
CA LYS A 173 12.25 -15.27 15.42
C LYS A 173 11.86 -16.30 14.38
N LEU A 174 10.78 -16.03 13.65
CA LEU A 174 10.30 -16.95 12.62
C LEU A 174 11.30 -17.09 11.45
N VAL A 175 11.98 -16.00 11.08
CA VAL A 175 13.08 -16.05 10.10
C VAL A 175 14.28 -16.83 10.65
N GLU A 176 14.63 -16.70 11.93
CA GLU A 176 15.72 -17.47 12.56
C GLU A 176 15.40 -18.97 12.66
N ASP A 177 14.12 -19.33 12.85
CA ASP A 177 13.68 -20.71 13.03
C ASP A 177 13.48 -21.45 11.68
N GLU A 178 12.98 -20.77 10.64
CA GLU A 178 12.60 -21.39 9.36
C GLU A 178 13.51 -21.04 8.17
N GLY A 179 14.48 -20.12 8.34
CA GLY A 179 15.32 -19.54 7.27
C GLY A 179 16.79 -19.91 7.32
#